data_AF-A0A7Y2BTU4-F1
#
_entry.id   AF-A0A7Y2BTU4-F1
#
_cell.length_a   1.000
_cell.length_b   1.000
_cell.length_c   1.000
_cell.angle_alpha   90.00
_cell.angle_beta   90.00
_cell.angle_gamma   90.00
#
_symmetry.space_group_name_H-M   'P 1'
#
loop_
_entity.id
_entity.type
_entity.pdbx_description
1 polymer ?
#
loop_
_entity_poly.entity_id
_entity_poly.type
_entity_poly.pdbx_seq_one_letter_code
_entity_poly.pdbx_strand_id
1 'polypeptide(L)'
;MQIRDELQSQLQCQESMFRAQLMREDIARLDKLVTLADDSQDLAAFKKAGTYIGWTQNDMMTHLLASSLDSLLDAIYAWRAGTGDEAAINTAWTDFCTERNEKLIKCL
;
A
#
# COMPACT_ATOMS: atom_id res chain seq x y z
N MET A 1 -7.04 10.66 1.87
CA MET A 1 -6.94 9.29 2.38
C MET A 1 -6.06 9.37 3.62
N GLN A 2 -6.61 9.10 4.80
CA GLN A 2 -6.03 9.42 6.09
C GLN A 2 -4.60 8.87 6.25
N ILE A 3 -4.36 7.61 5.92
CA ILE A 3 -3.03 7.01 6.05
C ILE A 3 -1.96 7.72 5.19
N ARG A 4 -2.34 8.20 4.00
CA ARG A 4 -1.44 8.96 3.13
C ARG A 4 -1.06 10.29 3.78
N ASP A 5 -2.04 10.98 4.36
CA ASP A 5 -1.84 12.28 4.98
C ASP A 5 -1.03 12.14 6.29
N GLU A 6 -1.23 11.05 7.03
CA GLU A 6 -0.40 10.67 8.18
C GLU A 6 1.06 10.40 7.78
N LEU A 7 1.30 9.63 6.72
CA LEU A 7 2.65 9.39 6.21
C LEU A 7 3.34 10.69 5.77
N GLN A 8 2.59 11.61 5.15
CA GLN A 8 3.11 12.93 4.78
C GLN A 8 3.47 13.77 6.00
N SER A 9 2.64 13.75 7.05
CA SER A 9 2.94 14.45 8.30
C SER A 9 4.19 13.86 8.98
N GLN A 10 4.34 12.54 9.00
CA GLN A 10 5.50 11.89 9.61
C GLN A 10 6.80 12.16 8.82
N LEU A 11 6.70 12.25 7.49
CA LEU A 11 7.84 12.54 6.62
C LEU A 11 8.51 13.88 6.96
N GLN A 12 7.75 14.88 7.42
CA GLN A 12 8.27 16.19 7.80
C GLN A 12 9.20 16.15 9.02
N CYS A 13 9.05 15.13 9.87
CA CYS A 13 9.82 14.96 11.09
C CYS A 13 10.89 13.87 10.97
N GLN A 14 11.05 13.25 9.79
CA GLN A 14 11.92 12.09 9.63
C GLN A 14 13.38 12.49 9.38
N GLU A 15 14.26 12.21 10.33
CA GLU A 15 15.70 12.52 10.24
C GLU A 15 16.49 11.52 9.38
N SER A 16 16.01 10.27 9.31
CA SER A 16 16.67 9.24 8.50
C SER A 16 16.31 9.38 7.02
N MET A 17 17.29 9.74 6.19
CA MET A 17 17.13 9.83 4.73
C MET A 17 16.59 8.53 4.10
N PHE A 18 17.02 7.38 4.60
CA PHE A 18 16.56 6.07 4.13
C PHE A 18 15.07 5.87 4.45
N ARG A 19 14.67 6.08 5.71
CA ARG A 19 13.25 5.94 6.11
C ARG A 19 12.37 6.97 5.39
N ALA A 20 12.86 8.19 5.24
CA ALA A 20 12.15 9.24 4.49
C ALA A 20 11.93 8.83 3.02
N GLN A 21 12.92 8.19 2.39
CA GLN A 21 12.78 7.68 1.03
C GLN A 21 11.74 6.56 0.94
N LEU A 22 11.79 5.58 1.84
CA LEU A 22 10.77 4.50 1.88
C LEU A 22 9.36 5.06 2.06
N MET A 23 9.17 6.04 2.94
CA MET A 23 7.87 6.69 3.16
C MET A 23 7.38 7.44 1.92
N ARG A 24 8.27 8.13 1.18
CA ARG A 24 7.90 8.78 -0.10
C ARG A 24 7.45 7.76 -1.13
N GLU A 25 8.13 6.62 -1.22
CA GLU A 25 7.72 5.55 -2.12
C GLU A 25 6.37 4.95 -1.73
N ASP A 26 6.13 4.74 -0.43
CA ASP A 26 4.85 4.25 0.07
C ASP A 26 3.70 5.23 -0.24
N ILE A 27 3.91 6.54 -0.04
CA ILE A 27 2.95 7.58 -0.45
C ILE A 27 2.68 7.52 -1.95
N ALA A 28 3.72 7.41 -2.77
CA ALA A 28 3.57 7.34 -4.24
C ALA A 28 2.82 6.07 -4.68
N ARG A 29 3.06 4.94 -4.00
CA ARG A 29 2.33 3.68 -4.24
C ARG A 29 0.85 3.82 -3.89
N LEU A 30 0.54 4.40 -2.73
CA LEU A 30 -0.84 4.67 -2.31
C LEU A 30 -1.57 5.59 -3.29
N ASP A 31 -0.91 6.66 -3.75
CA ASP A 31 -1.48 7.57 -4.76
C ASP A 31 -1.72 6.83 -6.09
N LYS A 32 -0.80 5.97 -6.50
CA LYS A 32 -0.96 5.14 -7.69
C LYS A 32 -2.10 4.13 -7.57
N LEU A 33 -2.27 3.48 -6.41
CA LEU A 33 -3.40 2.58 -6.17
C LEU A 33 -4.73 3.31 -6.28
N VAL A 34 -4.79 4.52 -5.74
CA VAL A 34 -5.97 5.37 -5.84
C VAL A 34 -6.30 5.67 -7.31
N THR A 35 -5.33 6.07 -8.12
CA THR A 35 -5.54 6.27 -9.57
C THR A 35 -5.94 4.98 -10.28
N LEU A 36 -5.28 3.86 -9.96
CA LEU A 36 -5.61 2.55 -10.55
C LEU A 36 -7.02 2.11 -10.21
N ALA A 37 -7.51 2.36 -9.00
CA ALA A 37 -8.87 2.04 -8.61
C ALA A 37 -9.90 2.84 -9.42
N ASP A 38 -9.61 4.11 -9.70
CA ASP A 38 -10.47 4.98 -10.52
C ASP A 38 -10.50 4.53 -12.00
N ASP A 39 -9.38 4.02 -12.52
CA ASP A 39 -9.23 3.58 -13.93
C ASP A 39 -9.63 2.11 -14.18
N SER A 40 -9.80 1.31 -13.12
CA SER A 40 -10.07 -0.12 -13.24
C SER A 40 -11.54 -0.41 -13.53
N GLN A 41 -11.77 -1.36 -14.44
CA GLN A 41 -13.12 -1.78 -14.80
C GLN A 41 -13.81 -2.60 -13.70
N ASP A 42 -13.02 -3.39 -12.97
CA ASP A 42 -13.48 -4.23 -11.87
C ASP A 42 -12.36 -4.47 -10.86
N LEU A 43 -12.74 -5.10 -9.73
CA LEU A 43 -11.83 -5.45 -8.65
C LEU A 43 -10.70 -6.39 -9.10
N ALA A 44 -10.96 -7.30 -10.03
CA ALA A 44 -9.94 -8.26 -10.48
C ALA A 44 -8.86 -7.57 -11.32
N ALA A 45 -9.26 -6.67 -12.22
CA ALA A 45 -8.36 -5.82 -12.99
C ALA A 45 -7.53 -4.92 -12.07
N PHE A 46 -8.18 -4.32 -11.07
CA PHE A 46 -7.52 -3.51 -10.06
C PHE A 46 -6.49 -4.31 -9.27
N LYS A 47 -6.86 -5.47 -8.71
CA LYS A 47 -5.97 -6.33 -7.94
C LYS A 47 -4.75 -6.77 -8.75
N LYS A 48 -4.98 -7.14 -10.01
CA LYS A 48 -3.90 -7.50 -10.94
C LYS A 48 -2.93 -6.33 -11.12
N ALA A 49 -3.42 -5.12 -11.35
CA ALA A 49 -2.57 -3.94 -11.51
C ALA A 49 -1.86 -3.55 -10.20
N GLY A 50 -2.58 -3.56 -9.08
CA GLY A 50 -2.10 -3.19 -7.74
C GLY A 50 -1.01 -4.12 -7.19
N THR A 51 -0.99 -5.38 -7.64
CA THR A 51 0.07 -6.33 -7.28
C THR A 51 1.44 -5.92 -7.85
N TYR A 52 1.50 -5.27 -9.02
CA TYR A 52 2.74 -4.97 -9.74
C TYR A 52 3.16 -3.50 -9.68
N ILE A 53 2.89 -2.82 -8.55
CA ILE A 53 3.27 -1.41 -8.40
C ILE A 53 4.66 -1.20 -7.77
N GLY A 54 5.44 -2.27 -7.56
CA GLY A 54 6.79 -2.20 -7.00
C GLY A 54 6.83 -2.24 -5.47
N TRP A 55 6.13 -3.20 -4.85
CA TRP A 55 6.14 -3.39 -3.39
C TRP A 55 7.45 -3.97 -2.87
N THR A 56 8.16 -4.71 -3.73
CA THR A 56 9.48 -5.29 -3.45
C THR A 56 10.43 -4.98 -4.61
N GLN A 57 11.74 -5.11 -4.41
CA GLN A 57 12.71 -4.90 -5.49
C GLN A 57 12.42 -5.90 -6.64
N ASN A 58 12.13 -5.37 -7.83
CA ASN A 58 11.68 -6.13 -9.01
C ASN A 58 10.41 -6.97 -8.78
N ASP A 59 9.60 -6.67 -7.75
CA ASP A 59 8.38 -7.41 -7.38
C ASP A 59 8.56 -8.93 -7.14
N MET A 60 9.80 -9.39 -6.96
CA MET A 60 10.09 -10.84 -6.87
C MET A 60 9.53 -11.49 -5.61
N MET A 61 9.34 -10.71 -4.54
CA MET A 61 8.87 -11.20 -3.24
C MET A 61 7.44 -10.76 -2.92
N THR A 62 6.75 -10.11 -3.86
CA THR A 62 5.39 -9.62 -3.64
C THR A 62 4.41 -10.78 -3.32
N HIS A 63 4.66 -11.97 -3.87
CA HIS A 63 3.89 -13.19 -3.54
C HIS A 63 3.95 -13.57 -2.04
N LEU A 64 5.01 -13.17 -1.33
CA LEU A 64 5.13 -13.40 0.11
C LEU A 64 4.21 -12.49 0.92
N LEU A 65 3.77 -11.37 0.36
CA LEU A 65 2.87 -10.40 0.99
C LEU A 65 1.43 -10.55 0.49
N ALA A 66 1.13 -11.58 -0.31
CA ALA A 66 -0.11 -11.66 -1.07
C ALA A 66 -1.36 -11.56 -0.19
N SER A 67 -1.35 -12.13 1.03
CA SER A 67 -2.50 -12.09 1.94
C SER A 67 -2.86 -10.69 2.41
N SER A 68 -1.92 -9.95 3.03
CA SER A 68 -2.21 -8.59 3.50
C SER A 68 -2.33 -7.60 2.35
N LEU A 69 -1.61 -7.82 1.26
CA LEU A 69 -1.73 -6.99 0.06
C LEU A 69 -3.12 -7.12 -0.56
N ASP A 70 -3.66 -8.34 -0.66
CA ASP A 70 -5.01 -8.55 -1.20
C ASP A 70 -6.07 -7.82 -0.36
N SER A 71 -5.97 -7.91 0.97
CA SER A 71 -6.84 -7.18 1.90
C SER A 71 -6.72 -5.65 1.75
N LEU A 72 -5.51 -5.14 1.54
CA LEU A 72 -5.28 -3.70 1.32
C LEU A 72 -5.92 -3.25 0.00
N LEU A 73 -5.77 -4.04 -1.07
CA LEU A 73 -6.38 -3.76 -2.36
C LEU A 73 -7.90 -3.80 -2.27
N ASP A 74 -8.49 -4.79 -1.60
CA ASP A 74 -9.93 -4.85 -1.36
C ASP A 74 -10.45 -3.61 -0.64
N ALA A 75 -9.79 -3.19 0.44
CA ALA A 75 -10.19 -2.02 1.22
C ALA A 75 -10.12 -0.73 0.39
N ILE A 76 -9.04 -0.52 -0.37
CA ILE A 76 -8.88 0.67 -1.22
C ILE A 76 -9.94 0.71 -2.32
N TYR A 77 -10.18 -0.43 -2.99
CA TYR A 77 -11.18 -0.49 -4.06
C TYR A 77 -12.59 -0.27 -3.53
N ALA A 78 -12.96 -0.90 -2.40
CA ALA A 78 -14.26 -0.71 -1.77
C ALA A 78 -14.48 0.73 -1.31
N TRP A 79 -13.48 1.35 -0.67
CA TRP A 79 -13.53 2.76 -0.30
C TRP A 79 -13.70 3.66 -1.51
N ARG A 80 -12.96 3.40 -2.60
CA ARG A 80 -13.10 4.16 -3.84
C ARG A 80 -14.44 4.01 -4.52
N ALA A 81 -15.01 2.81 -4.50
CA ALA A 81 -16.35 2.53 -5.00
C ALA A 81 -17.48 3.09 -4.09
N GLY A 82 -17.15 3.65 -2.93
CA GLY A 82 -18.10 4.18 -1.94
C GLY A 82 -18.82 3.10 -1.13
N THR A 83 -18.34 1.87 -1.14
CA THR A 83 -18.92 0.72 -0.41
C THR A 83 -18.12 0.33 0.83
N GLY A 84 -16.89 0.84 0.97
CA GLY A 84 -16.01 0.64 2.12
C GLY A 84 -15.78 1.91 2.92
N ASP A 85 -15.07 1.76 4.05
CA ASP A 85 -14.66 2.87 4.89
C ASP A 85 -13.13 3.01 4.95
N GLU A 86 -12.69 4.15 5.44
CA GLU A 86 -11.27 4.49 5.55
C GLU A 86 -10.59 3.76 6.72
N ALA A 87 -11.36 3.30 7.71
CA ALA A 87 -10.83 2.53 8.83
C ALA A 87 -10.33 1.15 8.37
N ALA A 88 -11.03 0.51 7.44
CA ALA A 88 -10.62 -0.75 6.83
C ALA A 88 -9.28 -0.61 6.09
N ILE A 89 -9.04 0.52 5.40
CA ILE A 89 -7.75 0.81 4.76
C ILE A 89 -6.64 0.91 5.82
N ASN A 90 -6.88 1.63 6.91
CA ASN A 90 -5.89 1.80 7.97
C ASN A 90 -5.51 0.46 8.63
N THR A 91 -6.49 -0.41 8.89
CA THR A 91 -6.25 -1.77 9.39
C THR A 91 -5.44 -2.58 8.38
N ALA A 92 -5.89 -2.66 7.13
CA ALA A 92 -5.21 -3.45 6.11
C ALA A 92 -3.79 -2.93 5.81
N TRP A 93 -3.56 -1.62 5.88
CA TRP A 93 -2.22 -1.02 5.74
C TRP A 93 -1.30 -1.41 6.90
N THR A 94 -1.82 -1.42 8.13
CA THR A 94 -1.07 -1.83 9.31
C THR A 94 -0.66 -3.30 9.23
N ASP A 95 -1.59 -4.16 8.82
CA ASP A 95 -1.32 -5.59 8.62
C ASP A 95 -0.29 -5.81 7.52
N PHE A 96 -0.42 -5.09 6.40
CA PHE A 96 0.55 -5.12 5.31
C PHE A 96 1.95 -4.68 5.75
N CYS A 97 2.06 -3.58 6.48
CA CYS A 97 3.34 -3.12 7.00
C CYS A 97 3.96 -4.11 7.99
N THR A 98 3.14 -4.75 8.82
CA THR A 98 3.58 -5.78 9.77
C THR A 98 4.12 -6.99 9.01
N GLU A 99 3.36 -7.54 8.07
CA GLU A 99 3.77 -8.68 7.26
C GLU A 99 5.02 -8.36 6.41
N ARG A 100 5.07 -7.16 5.81
CA ARG A 100 6.23 -6.66 5.07
C ARG A 100 7.46 -6.62 5.95
N ASN A 101 7.33 -6.11 7.17
CA ASN A 101 8.44 -6.06 8.12
C ASN A 101 8.88 -7.47 8.53
N GLU A 102 7.96 -8.35 8.91
CA GLU A 102 8.29 -9.72 9.34
C GLU A 102 8.97 -10.54 8.24
N LYS A 103 8.49 -10.40 7.00
CA LYS A 103 8.95 -11.22 5.87
C LYS A 103 10.15 -10.62 5.14
N LEU A 104 10.27 -9.29 5.08
CA LEU A 104 11.30 -8.62 4.28
C LEU A 104 12.42 -7.95 5.10
N ILE A 105 12.25 -7.66 6.40
CA ILE A 105 13.38 -7.12 7.21
C ILE A 105 14.50 -8.15 7.35
N LYS A 106 14.23 -9.45 7.21
CA LYS A 106 15.29 -10.47 7.17
C LYS A 106 16.07 -10.49 5.85
N CYS A 107 15.67 -9.68 4.87
CA CYS A 107 16.25 -9.61 3.52
C CYS A 107 16.81 -8.22 3.17
N LEU A 108 16.74 -7.25 4.09
CA LEU A 108 17.35 -5.92 4.02
C LEU A 108 18.70 -5.92 4.77
#